data_AF-A0A0S2ZNP0-F1
#
_entry.id   AF-A0A0S2ZNP0-F1
#
_cell.length_a   1.000
_cell.length_b   1.000
_cell.length_c   1.000
_cell.angle_alpha   90.00
_cell.angle_beta   90.00
_cell.angle_gamma   90.00
#
_symmetry.space_group_name_H-M   'P 1'
#
loop_
_entity.id
_entity.type
_entity.pdbx_description
1 polymer ?
#
loop_
_entity_poly.entity_id
_entity_poly.type
_entity_poly.pdbx_seq_one_letter_code
_entity_poly.pdbx_strand_id
1 'polypeptide(L)'
;MNTWNEIFSANLGKIMAIQIACAEYVVKNRDWNVDFDRGIISFGNDEYPLQFLGSEATSSNTWLWAWENINEFDDKIISLAREIKAKGEKLNLEALTTAEIDINDELNGHTLSIVACGLADKNYCYYRGPHSGGAILVAIDGVDEKVFSSVSAKDFVDITIKCIQQFSLNHKIFVESFLEWNKTKYKLQGDTIIADFEKDGKLMIELEKIENSFRIKNISLNS
;
A
#
# COMPACT_ATOMS: atom_id res chain seq x y z
N MET A 1 10.02 -12.78 5.53
CA MET A 1 8.60 -12.47 5.32
C MET A 1 8.16 -13.33 4.16
N ASN A 2 7.45 -14.41 4.43
CA ASN A 2 7.20 -15.45 3.43
C ASN A 2 5.70 -15.73 3.23
N THR A 3 4.83 -15.08 4.00
CA THR A 3 3.37 -15.18 3.82
C THR A 3 2.81 -13.88 3.28
N TRP A 4 1.62 -13.95 2.66
CA TRP A 4 0.87 -12.76 2.24
C TRP A 4 0.69 -11.78 3.40
N ASN A 5 0.23 -12.29 4.56
CA ASN A 5 -0.05 -11.45 5.71
C ASN A 5 1.19 -10.69 6.22
N GLU A 6 2.37 -11.31 6.25
CA GLU A 6 3.60 -10.65 6.66
C GLU A 6 4.01 -9.55 5.67
N ILE A 7 3.94 -9.83 4.36
CA ILE A 7 4.29 -8.88 3.30
C ILE A 7 3.29 -7.72 3.27
N PHE A 8 2.00 -8.00 3.39
CA PHE A 8 0.96 -6.99 3.48
C PHE A 8 1.15 -6.11 4.73
N SER A 9 1.40 -6.73 5.89
CA SER A 9 1.67 -6.02 7.15
C SER A 9 2.85 -5.06 7.01
N ALA A 10 3.95 -5.49 6.38
CA ALA A 10 5.14 -4.66 6.20
C ALA A 10 4.94 -3.47 5.27
N ASN A 11 3.98 -3.55 4.34
CA ASN A 11 3.77 -2.51 3.33
C ASN A 11 2.59 -1.59 3.63
N LEU A 12 1.64 -2.03 4.46
CA LEU A 12 0.40 -1.30 4.70
C LEU A 12 0.63 0.10 5.27
N GLY A 13 1.41 0.25 6.34
CA GLY A 13 1.54 1.53 7.06
C GLY A 13 2.04 2.66 6.16
N LYS A 14 3.14 2.42 5.44
CA LYS A 14 3.71 3.39 4.49
C LYS A 14 2.74 3.72 3.35
N ILE A 15 2.07 2.72 2.78
CA ILE A 15 1.18 2.96 1.64
C ILE A 15 -0.07 3.70 2.10
N MET A 16 -0.59 3.44 3.30
CA MET A 16 -1.73 4.21 3.83
C MET A 16 -1.38 5.67 4.07
N ALA A 17 -0.18 5.97 4.60
CA ALA A 17 0.31 7.35 4.71
C ALA A 17 0.39 8.03 3.34
N ILE A 18 0.99 7.34 2.36
CA ILE A 18 1.11 7.80 0.97
C ILE A 18 -0.27 8.04 0.33
N GLN A 19 -1.24 7.17 0.57
CA GLN A 19 -2.58 7.29 0.00
C GLN A 19 -3.38 8.44 0.61
N ILE A 20 -3.19 8.74 1.89
CA ILE A 20 -3.77 9.94 2.53
C ILE A 20 -3.20 11.20 1.87
N ALA A 21 -1.88 11.28 1.71
CA ALA A 21 -1.23 12.43 1.07
C ALA A 21 -1.58 12.54 -0.43
N CYS A 22 -1.70 11.41 -1.14
CA CYS A 22 -2.15 11.35 -2.53
C CYS A 22 -3.58 11.90 -2.67
N ALA A 23 -4.49 11.50 -1.78
CA ALA A 23 -5.86 12.02 -1.78
C ALA A 23 -5.88 13.55 -1.59
N GLU A 24 -5.05 14.07 -0.68
CA GLU A 24 -4.96 15.49 -0.37
C GLU A 24 -4.31 16.33 -1.48
N TYR A 25 -3.23 15.84 -2.09
CA TYR A 25 -2.40 16.67 -2.99
C TYR A 25 -2.60 16.38 -4.47
N VAL A 26 -2.94 15.14 -4.82
CA VAL A 26 -3.00 14.65 -6.20
C VAL A 26 -4.45 14.55 -6.64
N VAL A 27 -5.25 13.69 -5.98
CA VAL A 27 -6.64 13.42 -6.36
C VAL A 27 -7.52 14.65 -6.10
N LYS A 28 -7.43 15.24 -4.90
CA LYS A 28 -8.16 16.45 -4.49
C LYS A 28 -9.67 16.37 -4.74
N ASN A 29 -10.24 15.16 -4.66
CA ASN A 29 -11.64 14.88 -4.99
C ASN A 29 -12.09 15.44 -6.37
N ARG A 30 -11.19 15.42 -7.35
CA ARG A 30 -11.47 15.84 -8.73
C ARG A 30 -11.86 14.66 -9.60
N ASP A 31 -12.58 14.96 -10.68
CA ASP A 31 -12.86 13.98 -11.73
C ASP A 31 -11.56 13.40 -12.28
N TRP A 32 -11.60 12.11 -12.59
CA TRP A 32 -10.45 11.37 -13.09
C TRP A 32 -10.70 10.84 -14.49
N ASN A 33 -9.64 10.69 -15.28
CA ASN A 33 -9.67 10.00 -16.56
C ASN A 33 -8.35 9.25 -16.77
N VAL A 34 -8.40 8.14 -17.51
CA VAL A 34 -7.22 7.37 -17.90
C VAL A 34 -7.11 7.36 -19.42
N ASP A 35 -5.90 7.56 -19.91
CA ASP A 35 -5.51 7.38 -21.30
C ASP A 35 -4.35 6.38 -21.33
N PHE A 36 -4.66 5.12 -21.66
CA PHE A 36 -3.67 4.03 -21.69
C PHE A 36 -2.68 4.15 -22.85
N ASP A 37 -3.08 4.75 -23.97
CA ASP A 37 -2.21 4.93 -25.13
C ASP A 37 -1.09 5.93 -24.81
N ARG A 38 -1.47 7.05 -24.18
CA ARG A 38 -0.54 8.06 -23.66
C ARG A 38 0.16 7.59 -22.37
N GLY A 39 -0.45 6.67 -21.62
CA GLY A 39 0.06 6.17 -20.35
C GLY A 39 -0.06 7.17 -19.21
N ILE A 40 -1.21 7.85 -19.13
CA ILE A 40 -1.45 8.89 -18.12
C ILE A 40 -2.81 8.72 -17.41
N ILE A 41 -2.84 9.17 -16.16
CA ILE A 41 -4.07 9.44 -15.42
C ILE A 41 -4.17 10.94 -15.19
N SER A 42 -5.36 11.50 -15.36
CA SER A 42 -5.63 12.90 -15.04
C SER A 42 -6.56 13.04 -13.85
N PHE A 43 -6.39 14.13 -13.09
CA PHE A 43 -7.32 14.60 -12.07
C PHE A 43 -7.64 16.07 -12.35
N GLY A 44 -8.81 16.34 -12.92
CA GLY A 44 -9.08 17.63 -13.57
C GLY A 44 -8.08 17.89 -14.71
N ASN A 45 -7.32 18.98 -14.61
CA ASN A 45 -6.30 19.35 -15.62
C ASN A 45 -4.89 18.83 -15.31
N ASP A 46 -4.67 18.22 -14.14
CA ASP A 46 -3.34 17.71 -13.78
C ASP A 46 -3.20 16.30 -14.36
N GLU A 47 -2.13 16.04 -15.12
CA GLU A 47 -1.82 14.75 -15.71
C GLU A 47 -0.58 14.15 -15.04
N TYR A 48 -0.61 12.84 -14.80
CA TYR A 48 0.49 12.08 -14.20
C TYR A 48 0.73 10.80 -15.00
N PRO A 49 1.99 10.36 -15.17
CA PRO A 49 2.26 9.03 -15.72
C PRO A 49 1.64 7.94 -14.85
N LEU A 50 1.13 6.89 -15.48
CA LEU A 50 0.56 5.74 -14.77
C LEU A 50 1.32 4.44 -15.03
N GLN A 51 1.15 3.49 -14.13
CA GLN A 51 1.35 2.07 -14.39
C GLN A 51 0.05 1.34 -14.11
N PHE A 52 -0.46 0.59 -15.08
CA PHE A 52 -1.62 -0.26 -14.90
C PHE A 52 -1.25 -1.47 -14.04
N LEU A 53 -1.94 -1.63 -12.91
CA LEU A 53 -1.70 -2.73 -11.96
C LEU A 53 -2.59 -3.93 -12.28
N GLY A 54 -3.86 -3.67 -12.59
CA GLY A 54 -4.85 -4.69 -12.88
C GLY A 54 -6.27 -4.15 -12.76
N SER A 55 -7.24 -5.04 -12.92
CA SER A 55 -8.66 -4.70 -12.90
C SER A 55 -9.49 -5.66 -12.07
N GLU A 56 -10.46 -5.13 -11.36
CA GLU A 56 -11.53 -5.87 -10.71
C GLU A 56 -12.71 -6.03 -11.70
N ALA A 57 -13.27 -7.24 -11.78
CA ALA A 57 -14.47 -7.55 -12.55
C ALA A 57 -15.63 -7.89 -11.61
N THR A 58 -16.72 -7.12 -11.66
CA THR A 58 -17.88 -7.31 -10.79
C THR A 58 -18.64 -8.60 -11.11
N SER A 59 -18.74 -8.99 -12.38
CA SER A 59 -19.51 -10.17 -12.81
C SER A 59 -18.91 -11.49 -12.35
N SER A 60 -17.59 -11.59 -12.35
CA SER A 60 -16.85 -12.78 -11.91
C SER A 60 -16.37 -12.67 -10.47
N ASN A 61 -16.39 -11.48 -9.87
CA ASN A 61 -15.78 -11.18 -8.58
C ASN A 61 -14.28 -11.57 -8.57
N THR A 62 -13.57 -11.22 -9.64
CA THR A 62 -12.15 -11.53 -9.80
C THR A 62 -11.29 -10.29 -10.02
N TRP A 63 -10.03 -10.39 -9.63
CA TRP A 63 -8.96 -9.47 -9.97
C TRP A 63 -8.10 -10.09 -11.08
N LEU A 64 -7.80 -9.32 -12.13
CA LEU A 64 -6.86 -9.70 -13.18
C LEU A 64 -5.64 -8.78 -13.15
N TRP A 65 -4.45 -9.36 -13.02
CA TRP A 65 -3.19 -8.60 -13.07
C TRP A 65 -2.90 -8.08 -14.47
N ALA A 66 -2.40 -6.84 -14.55
CA ALA A 66 -2.07 -6.20 -15.82
C ALA A 66 -0.92 -6.88 -16.58
N TRP A 67 -0.03 -7.61 -15.90
CA TRP A 67 1.07 -8.32 -16.55
C TRP A 67 0.59 -9.48 -17.45
N GLU A 68 -0.64 -9.99 -17.27
CA GLU A 68 -1.26 -10.95 -18.18
C GLU A 68 -1.50 -10.32 -19.57
N ASN A 69 -1.69 -9.00 -19.59
CA ASN A 69 -1.71 -8.16 -20.78
C ASN A 69 -2.66 -8.62 -21.91
N ILE A 70 -3.87 -9.08 -21.56
CA ILE A 70 -4.89 -9.52 -22.53
C ILE A 70 -5.27 -8.47 -23.59
N ASN A 71 -5.02 -7.19 -23.30
CA ASN A 71 -5.34 -6.06 -24.18
C ASN A 71 -4.11 -5.53 -24.95
N GLU A 72 -2.97 -6.23 -24.88
CA GLU A 72 -1.74 -5.88 -25.60
C GLU A 72 -1.25 -4.45 -25.33
N PHE A 73 -1.36 -3.98 -24.08
CA PHE A 73 -0.85 -2.69 -23.66
C PHE A 73 0.66 -2.60 -23.86
N ASP A 74 1.11 -1.37 -24.14
CA ASP A 74 2.53 -1.02 -24.22
C ASP A 74 3.24 -1.35 -22.90
N ASP A 75 4.38 -2.03 -23.00
CA ASP A 75 5.23 -2.41 -21.87
C ASP A 75 5.55 -1.23 -20.93
N LYS A 76 5.61 0.00 -21.48
CA LYS A 76 5.86 1.21 -20.70
C LYS A 76 4.82 1.46 -19.61
N ILE A 77 3.58 0.97 -19.76
CA ILE A 77 2.49 1.17 -18.79
C ILE A 77 2.20 -0.05 -17.92
N ILE A 78 2.81 -1.21 -18.18
CA ILE A 78 2.65 -2.44 -17.38
C ILE A 78 3.96 -2.92 -16.74
N SER A 79 5.01 -2.10 -16.81
CA SER A 79 6.35 -2.46 -16.32
C SER A 79 6.35 -2.77 -14.82
N LEU A 80 5.59 -2.00 -14.03
CA LEU A 80 5.44 -2.25 -12.60
C LEU A 80 4.74 -3.59 -12.32
N ALA A 81 3.65 -3.91 -13.03
CA ALA A 81 2.97 -5.19 -12.82
C ALA A 81 3.90 -6.38 -13.09
N ARG A 82 4.77 -6.29 -14.12
CA ARG A 82 5.77 -7.33 -14.40
C ARG A 82 6.90 -7.38 -13.36
N GLU A 83 7.34 -6.22 -12.86
CA GLU A 83 8.28 -6.16 -11.74
C GLU A 83 7.73 -6.89 -10.51
N ILE A 84 6.45 -6.64 -10.18
CA ILE A 84 5.77 -7.26 -9.04
C ILE A 84 5.59 -8.76 -9.24
N LYS A 85 5.29 -9.22 -10.46
CA LYS A 85 5.30 -10.66 -10.78
C LYS A 85 6.67 -11.29 -10.50
N ALA A 86 7.75 -10.68 -10.99
CA ALA A 86 9.10 -11.19 -10.79
C ALA A 86 9.52 -11.19 -9.30
N LYS A 87 9.08 -10.20 -8.52
CA LYS A 87 9.24 -10.19 -7.05
C LYS A 87 8.41 -11.30 -6.39
N GLY A 88 7.17 -11.50 -6.84
CA GLY A 88 6.28 -12.59 -6.42
C GLY A 88 6.90 -13.97 -6.62
N GLU A 89 7.50 -14.22 -7.79
CA GLU A 89 8.20 -15.47 -8.10
C GLU A 89 9.37 -15.73 -7.15
N LYS A 90 10.18 -14.71 -6.86
CA LYS A 90 11.31 -14.81 -5.90
C LYS A 90 10.83 -15.08 -4.47
N LEU A 91 9.67 -14.55 -4.10
CA LEU A 91 9.07 -14.70 -2.78
C LEU A 91 8.21 -15.97 -2.65
N ASN A 92 7.96 -16.68 -3.76
CA ASN A 92 6.97 -17.76 -3.86
C ASN A 92 5.57 -17.33 -3.36
N LEU A 93 5.13 -16.13 -3.76
CA LEU A 93 3.86 -15.55 -3.31
C LEU A 93 2.80 -15.65 -4.41
N GLU A 94 1.91 -16.64 -4.31
CA GLU A 94 0.88 -16.94 -5.32
C GLU A 94 0.00 -15.73 -5.66
N ALA A 95 -0.33 -14.89 -4.68
CA ALA A 95 -1.12 -13.68 -4.87
C ALA A 95 -0.53 -12.69 -5.91
N LEU A 96 0.78 -12.78 -6.20
CA LEU A 96 1.47 -11.92 -7.17
C LEU A 96 1.82 -12.64 -8.48
N THR A 97 1.66 -13.97 -8.53
CA THR A 97 2.05 -14.81 -9.68
C THR A 97 0.87 -15.48 -10.37
N THR A 98 -0.29 -15.54 -9.72
CA THR A 98 -1.54 -16.02 -10.30
C THR A 98 -2.21 -14.88 -11.06
N ALA A 99 -2.47 -15.06 -12.37
CA ALA A 99 -2.97 -14.00 -13.24
C ALA A 99 -4.34 -13.48 -12.80
N GLU A 100 -5.28 -14.39 -12.57
CA GLU A 100 -6.65 -14.10 -12.14
C GLU A 100 -6.91 -14.68 -10.75
N ILE A 101 -7.44 -13.86 -9.84
CA ILE A 101 -7.62 -14.18 -8.42
C ILE A 101 -9.07 -13.89 -8.01
N ASP A 102 -9.69 -14.85 -7.32
CA ASP A 102 -10.99 -14.62 -6.69
C ASP A 102 -10.89 -13.56 -5.58
N ILE A 103 -11.71 -12.52 -5.69
CA ILE A 103 -11.74 -11.42 -4.72
C ILE A 103 -12.37 -11.88 -3.40
N ASN A 104 -11.68 -11.59 -2.31
CA ASN A 104 -12.18 -11.76 -0.94
C ASN A 104 -11.65 -10.63 -0.03
N ASP A 105 -11.91 -10.73 1.28
CA ASP A 105 -11.52 -9.71 2.25
C ASP A 105 -9.99 -9.52 2.36
N GLU A 106 -9.21 -10.58 2.13
CA GLU A 106 -7.74 -10.57 2.20
C GLU A 106 -7.08 -10.21 0.86
N LEU A 107 -7.61 -10.74 -0.25
CA LEU A 107 -7.12 -10.55 -1.60
C LEU A 107 -8.15 -9.82 -2.45
N ASN A 108 -7.91 -8.54 -2.69
CA ASN A 108 -8.73 -7.68 -3.55
C ASN A 108 -7.84 -6.61 -4.18
N GLY A 109 -8.36 -5.80 -5.11
CA GLY A 109 -7.55 -4.82 -5.82
C GLY A 109 -6.86 -3.84 -4.87
N HIS A 110 -7.50 -3.48 -3.75
CA HIS A 110 -6.93 -2.58 -2.75
C HIS A 110 -5.70 -3.21 -2.06
N THR A 111 -5.80 -4.42 -1.53
CA THR A 111 -4.69 -5.09 -0.84
C THR A 111 -3.55 -5.48 -1.80
N LEU A 112 -3.89 -5.90 -3.02
CA LEU A 112 -2.93 -6.20 -4.09
C LEU A 112 -2.17 -4.95 -4.55
N SER A 113 -2.86 -3.81 -4.68
CA SER A 113 -2.22 -2.54 -5.05
C SER A 113 -1.33 -1.99 -3.94
N ILE A 114 -1.68 -2.20 -2.66
CA ILE A 114 -0.83 -1.88 -1.52
C ILE A 114 0.48 -2.67 -1.59
N VAL A 115 0.41 -3.98 -1.80
CA VAL A 115 1.62 -4.81 -1.90
C VAL A 115 2.42 -4.45 -3.15
N ALA A 116 1.77 -4.22 -4.30
CA ALA A 116 2.45 -3.82 -5.53
C ALA A 116 3.23 -2.51 -5.35
N CYS A 117 2.58 -1.44 -4.88
CA CYS A 117 3.26 -0.16 -4.67
C CYS A 117 4.27 -0.22 -3.53
N GLY A 118 4.01 -1.04 -2.51
CA GLY A 118 4.92 -1.20 -1.38
C GLY A 118 6.19 -1.97 -1.72
N LEU A 119 6.11 -2.98 -2.58
CA LEU A 119 7.27 -3.75 -3.01
C LEU A 119 8.05 -3.08 -4.14
N ALA A 120 7.49 -2.09 -4.82
CA ALA A 120 8.12 -1.40 -5.94
C ALA A 120 9.47 -0.77 -5.58
N ASP A 121 10.40 -0.73 -6.54
CA ASP A 121 11.70 -0.05 -6.35
C ASP A 121 11.56 1.48 -6.34
N LYS A 122 10.52 2.00 -7.00
CA LYS A 122 10.16 3.42 -7.01
C LYS A 122 9.00 3.68 -6.06
N ASN A 123 8.86 4.94 -5.64
CA ASN A 123 7.72 5.38 -4.87
C ASN A 123 6.50 5.58 -5.77
N TYR A 124 5.39 4.95 -5.40
CA TYR A 124 4.10 5.09 -6.06
C TYR A 124 3.01 5.34 -5.02
N CYS A 125 2.07 6.22 -5.37
CA CYS A 125 0.70 6.11 -4.85
C CYS A 125 -0.16 5.37 -5.88
N TYR A 126 -1.40 5.01 -5.55
CA TYR A 126 -2.28 4.36 -6.53
C TYR A 126 -3.70 4.92 -6.48
N TYR A 127 -4.45 4.71 -7.55
CA TYR A 127 -5.83 5.11 -7.66
C TYR A 127 -6.71 3.96 -8.13
N ARG A 128 -7.89 3.84 -7.52
CA ARG A 128 -8.95 2.94 -7.95
C ARG A 128 -9.96 3.73 -8.77
N GLY A 129 -9.97 3.49 -10.08
CA GLY A 129 -10.90 4.10 -11.04
C GLY A 129 -12.13 3.21 -11.26
N PRO A 130 -13.27 3.45 -10.58
CA PRO A 130 -14.46 2.62 -10.72
C PRO A 130 -15.17 2.84 -12.06
N HIS A 131 -15.71 1.78 -12.65
CA HIS A 131 -16.58 1.83 -13.81
C HIS A 131 -17.72 0.82 -13.68
N SER A 132 -18.63 0.78 -14.65
CA SER A 132 -19.85 -0.05 -14.59
C SER A 132 -19.60 -1.56 -14.46
N GLY A 133 -18.42 -2.04 -14.85
CA GLY A 133 -18.04 -3.46 -14.82
C GLY A 133 -17.10 -3.83 -13.67
N GLY A 134 -16.71 -2.88 -12.83
CA GLY A 134 -15.73 -3.09 -11.76
C GLY A 134 -14.83 -1.88 -11.54
N ALA A 135 -13.52 -2.07 -11.53
CA ALA A 135 -12.57 -0.97 -11.39
C ALA A 135 -11.23 -1.29 -12.05
N ILE A 136 -10.57 -0.26 -12.57
CA ILE A 136 -9.14 -0.32 -12.88
C ILE A 136 -8.35 0.20 -11.69
N LEU A 137 -7.16 -0.35 -11.49
CA LEU A 137 -6.23 0.15 -10.50
C LEU A 137 -4.91 0.50 -11.18
N VAL A 138 -4.45 1.71 -10.92
CA VAL A 138 -3.24 2.27 -11.53
C VAL A 138 -2.34 2.84 -10.44
N ALA A 139 -1.04 2.56 -10.51
CA ALA A 139 -0.04 3.29 -9.76
C ALA A 139 0.26 4.61 -10.49
N ILE A 140 0.51 5.67 -9.72
CA ILE A 140 0.74 7.02 -10.22
C ILE A 140 2.19 7.40 -9.94
N ASP A 141 2.93 7.70 -11.01
CA ASP A 141 4.31 8.17 -10.95
C ASP A 141 4.35 9.70 -11.05
N GLY A 142 5.51 10.31 -10.77
CA GLY A 142 5.76 11.72 -11.03
C GLY A 142 4.94 12.70 -10.18
N VAL A 143 4.34 12.24 -9.09
CA VAL A 143 3.69 13.10 -8.10
C VAL A 143 4.73 13.85 -7.26
N ASP A 144 4.33 14.96 -6.65
CA ASP A 144 5.19 15.74 -5.77
C ASP A 144 5.74 14.89 -4.61
N GLU A 145 7.04 15.00 -4.32
CA GLU A 145 7.75 14.26 -3.27
C GLU A 145 7.12 14.40 -1.87
N LYS A 146 6.34 15.47 -1.63
CA LYS A 146 5.58 15.62 -0.39
C LYS A 146 4.59 14.47 -0.14
N VAL A 147 4.13 13.77 -1.18
CA VAL A 147 3.27 12.58 -1.08
C VAL A 147 3.97 11.43 -0.34
N PHE A 148 5.31 11.41 -0.37
CA PHE A 148 6.14 10.36 0.23
C PHE A 148 6.84 10.81 1.52
N SER A 149 6.44 11.96 2.07
CA SER A 149 7.05 12.51 3.28
C SER A 149 6.65 11.75 4.54
N SER A 150 7.55 11.74 5.53
CA SER A 150 7.27 11.20 6.86
C SER A 150 6.10 11.92 7.52
N VAL A 151 5.40 11.22 8.39
CA VAL A 151 4.23 11.68 9.15
C VAL A 151 4.58 12.01 10.60
N SER A 152 3.75 12.86 11.22
CA SER A 152 3.86 13.20 12.65
C SER A 152 3.57 11.99 13.55
N ALA A 153 3.94 12.06 14.84
CA ALA A 153 3.59 11.01 15.79
C ALA A 153 2.07 10.79 15.89
N LYS A 154 1.29 11.88 15.81
CA LYS A 154 -0.16 11.83 15.85
C LYS A 154 -0.71 11.07 14.63
N ASP A 155 -0.27 11.44 13.43
CA ASP A 155 -0.75 10.81 12.20
C ASP A 155 -0.31 9.35 12.10
N PHE A 156 0.90 9.04 12.59
CA PHE A 156 1.38 7.66 12.71
C PHE A 156 0.43 6.82 13.58
N VAL A 157 0.03 7.32 14.75
CA VAL A 157 -0.92 6.65 15.65
C VAL A 157 -2.30 6.50 15.00
N ASP A 158 -2.81 7.55 14.38
CA ASP A 158 -4.12 7.54 13.71
C ASP A 158 -4.16 6.49 12.57
N ILE A 159 -3.10 6.44 11.76
CA ILE A 159 -2.96 5.43 10.69
C ILE A 159 -2.85 4.03 11.29
N THR A 160 -2.03 3.85 12.33
CA THR A 160 -1.85 2.56 13.02
C THR A 160 -3.17 2.02 13.53
N ILE A 161 -3.94 2.84 14.26
CA ILE A 161 -5.23 2.44 14.83
C ILE A 161 -6.22 2.04 13.73
N LYS A 162 -6.33 2.85 12.66
CA LYS A 162 -7.21 2.54 11.52
C LYS A 162 -6.82 1.21 10.87
N CYS A 163 -5.53 0.99 10.62
CA CYS A 163 -5.04 -0.22 9.97
C CYS A 163 -5.34 -1.49 10.78
N ILE A 164 -5.05 -1.49 12.07
CA ILE A 164 -5.27 -2.68 12.92
C ILE A 164 -6.75 -2.96 13.21
N GLN A 165 -7.63 -1.98 13.00
CA GLN A 165 -9.08 -2.17 13.09
C GLN A 165 -9.68 -2.74 11.80
N GLN A 166 -9.10 -2.40 10.65
CA GLN A 166 -9.62 -2.76 9.34
C GLN A 166 -9.04 -4.06 8.79
N PHE A 167 -7.81 -4.40 9.15
CA PHE A 167 -7.08 -5.52 8.56
C PHE A 167 -6.57 -6.49 9.63
N SER A 168 -6.52 -7.77 9.28
CA SER A 168 -5.78 -8.77 10.05
C SER A 168 -4.30 -8.61 9.75
N LEU A 169 -3.47 -8.31 10.76
CA LEU A 169 -2.06 -7.97 10.59
C LEU A 169 -1.18 -8.71 11.59
N ASN A 170 0.10 -8.86 11.25
CA ASN A 170 1.13 -8.97 12.26
C ASN A 170 1.51 -7.56 12.73
N HIS A 171 1.03 -7.14 13.91
CA HIS A 171 1.14 -5.74 14.31
C HIS A 171 2.60 -5.33 14.55
N LYS A 172 3.46 -6.27 14.96
CA LYS A 172 4.88 -5.98 15.14
C LYS A 172 5.56 -5.66 13.81
N ILE A 173 5.38 -6.53 12.80
CA ILE A 173 5.93 -6.30 11.46
C ILE A 173 5.39 -4.99 10.89
N PHE A 174 4.09 -4.74 11.05
CA PHE A 174 3.45 -3.49 10.60
C PHE A 174 4.08 -2.25 11.24
N VAL A 175 4.19 -2.21 12.57
CA VAL A 175 4.73 -1.05 13.29
C VAL A 175 6.21 -0.83 12.95
N GLU A 176 7.03 -1.87 12.98
CA GLU A 176 8.46 -1.74 12.70
C GLU A 176 8.70 -1.25 11.27
N SER A 177 8.02 -1.85 10.27
CA SER A 177 8.16 -1.43 8.87
C SER A 177 7.64 -0.01 8.62
N PHE A 178 6.58 0.40 9.32
CA PHE A 178 6.06 1.77 9.21
C PHE A 178 7.01 2.78 9.85
N LEU A 179 7.61 2.47 11.00
CA LEU A 179 8.63 3.31 11.65
C LEU A 179 9.89 3.46 10.77
N GLU A 180 10.33 2.37 10.15
CA GLU A 180 11.46 2.36 9.22
C GLU A 180 11.21 3.28 8.02
N TRP A 181 10.04 3.16 7.37
CA TRP A 181 9.66 4.07 6.28
C TRP A 181 9.57 5.53 6.76
N ASN A 182 9.02 5.75 7.96
CA ASN A 182 8.92 7.07 8.56
C ASN A 182 10.27 7.65 9.01
N LYS A 183 11.36 6.88 8.91
CA LYS A 183 12.71 7.22 9.36
C LYS A 183 12.77 7.54 10.86
N THR A 184 11.86 6.96 11.63
CA THR A 184 11.76 7.15 13.08
C THR A 184 12.66 6.14 13.78
N LYS A 185 13.62 6.64 14.56
CA LYS A 185 14.49 5.76 15.36
C LYS A 185 13.67 5.09 16.46
N TYR A 186 13.85 3.80 16.63
CA TYR A 186 13.17 3.06 17.71
C TYR A 186 14.08 2.00 18.33
N LYS A 187 13.69 1.53 19.50
CA LYS A 187 14.30 0.39 20.18
C LYS A 187 13.24 -0.53 20.76
N LEU A 188 13.57 -1.81 20.87
CA LEU A 188 12.77 -2.79 21.60
C LEU A 188 13.25 -2.88 23.05
N GLN A 189 12.31 -2.87 23.99
CA GLN A 189 12.54 -3.14 25.40
C GLN A 189 11.49 -4.15 25.89
N GLY A 190 11.87 -5.43 25.90
CA GLY A 190 10.89 -6.52 26.07
C GLY A 190 9.89 -6.52 24.92
N ASP A 191 8.60 -6.56 25.24
CA ASP A 191 7.51 -6.48 24.27
C ASP A 191 7.05 -5.02 24.00
N THR A 192 7.87 -4.02 24.33
CA THR A 192 7.56 -2.61 24.06
C THR A 192 8.48 -2.03 22.99
N ILE A 193 7.88 -1.43 21.95
CA ILE A 193 8.58 -0.58 20.98
C ILE A 193 8.58 0.85 21.53
N ILE A 194 9.76 1.46 21.62
CA ILE A 194 9.93 2.87 22.03
C ILE A 194 10.49 3.63 20.84
N ALA A 195 9.65 4.43 20.20
CA ALA A 195 9.96 5.23 19.02
C ALA A 195 10.16 6.71 19.40
N ASP A 196 11.20 7.33 18.84
CA ASP A 196 11.58 8.72 19.09
C ASP A 196 11.14 9.60 17.93
N PHE A 197 10.03 10.34 18.10
CA PHE A 197 9.51 11.29 17.11
C PHE A 197 10.07 12.70 17.33
N GLU A 198 11.23 12.81 17.97
CA GLU A 198 11.95 14.06 18.22
C GLU A 198 11.08 15.11 18.91
N LYS A 199 10.54 16.06 18.14
CA LYS A 199 9.72 17.17 18.65
C LYS A 199 8.37 16.71 19.19
N ASP A 200 7.85 15.59 18.70
CA ASP A 200 6.54 15.07 19.13
C ASP A 200 6.67 14.18 20.39
N GLY A 201 7.90 13.95 20.87
CA GLY A 201 8.17 13.13 22.04
C GLY A 201 8.38 11.66 21.73
N LYS A 202 8.20 10.81 22.74
CA LYS A 202 8.42 9.36 22.63
C LYS A 202 7.11 8.60 22.58
N LEU A 203 6.94 7.84 21.53
CA LEU A 203 5.82 6.93 21.36
C LEU A 203 6.19 5.55 21.92
N MET A 204 5.40 5.06 22.87
CA MET A 204 5.52 3.71 23.43
C MET A 204 4.38 2.84 22.89
N ILE A 205 4.74 1.72 22.29
CA ILE A 205 3.79 0.74 21.75
C ILE A 205 4.04 -0.59 22.47
N GLU A 206 3.12 -0.95 23.35
CA GLU A 206 3.15 -2.24 24.04
C GLU A 206 2.53 -3.31 23.15
N LEU A 207 3.29 -4.38 22.93
CA LEU A 207 2.85 -5.56 22.22
C LEU A 207 2.51 -6.66 23.23
N GLU A 208 1.61 -7.55 22.83
CA GLU A 208 1.44 -8.83 23.49
C GLU A 208 1.44 -9.95 22.45
N LYS A 209 2.02 -11.08 22.83
CA LYS A 209 2.08 -12.26 21.98
C LYS A 209 0.73 -12.97 21.99
N ILE A 210 0.20 -13.28 20.81
CA ILE A 210 -0.97 -14.15 20.63
C ILE A 210 -0.58 -15.27 19.69
N GLU A 211 -0.66 -16.51 20.18
CA GLU A 211 -0.32 -17.71 19.40
C GLU A 211 1.04 -17.54 18.70
N ASN A 212 1.01 -17.32 17.38
CA ASN A 212 2.17 -17.17 16.50
C ASN A 212 2.39 -15.72 15.99
N SER A 213 1.72 -14.72 16.57
CA SER A 213 1.80 -13.31 16.17
C SER A 213 1.90 -12.37 17.37
N PHE A 214 1.99 -11.07 17.09
CA PHE A 214 1.93 -9.98 18.07
C PHE A 214 0.77 -9.06 17.75
N ARG A 215 0.02 -8.66 18.77
CA ARG A 215 -0.93 -7.54 18.69
C ARG A 215 -0.46 -6.37 19.53
N ILE A 216 -0.93 -5.19 19.18
CA ILE A 216 -0.79 -3.99 20.00
C ILE A 216 -1.78 -4.10 21.15
N LYS A 217 -1.27 -3.96 22.36
CA LYS A 217 -2.02 -3.90 23.61
C LYS A 217 -2.32 -2.46 24.01
N ASN A 218 -1.33 -1.57 23.86
CA ASN A 218 -1.43 -0.17 24.26
C ASN A 218 -0.53 0.72 23.40
N ILE A 219 -0.95 1.97 23.19
CA ILE A 219 -0.16 3.03 22.54
C ILE A 219 -0.23 4.26 23.44
N SER A 220 0.92 4.80 23.83
CA SER A 220 1.00 6.02 24.62
C SER A 220 2.08 6.96 24.07
N LEU A 221 1.74 8.24 23.97
CA LEU A 221 2.68 9.30 23.59
C LEU A 221 3.07 10.07 24.85
N ASN A 222 4.36 10.03 25.19
CA ASN A 222 4.90 10.82 26.28
C ASN A 222 5.48 12.10 25.68
N SER A 223 4.75 13.19 25.86
CA SER A 223 5.15 14.57 25.55
C SER A 223 6.06 15.14 26.63
#